data_AF-A0A925LV95-F1
#
_entry.id   AF-A0A925LV95-F1
#
_cell.length_a   1.000
_cell.length_b   1.000
_cell.length_c   1.000
_cell.angle_alpha   90.00
_cell.angle_beta   90.00
_cell.angle_gamma   90.00
#
_symmetry.space_group_name_H-M   'P 1'
#
loop_
_entity.id
_entity.type
_entity.pdbx_description
1 polymer ?
#
loop_
_entity_poly.entity_id
_entity_poly.type
_entity_poly.pdbx_seq_one_letter_code
_entity_poly.pdbx_strand_id
1 'polypeptide(L)'
;MNSLGVLLPTTPLHALLLNELKTPLVVTSGNQDSEPLAFDEREARRSLREVADGWLHHDRPIERPIDDSVVRLIAGQAVTMRAARGMAPMRLPLKTHHSILAVGGEQKVACALSNGRQAVLGPHIGDMSSLAVRRRFVEHTTSLEQLYGAEPTVIAHDLHPDYFTTRWAADQGLRTVGVQHHHAHVVSGMLQHGLLDQQVLGVAFDGTGYGPDGTIWGGEFLLTTKTEFRRVASLMPFVLPGGEASIREPWRAAVSLLSAAIPEITAEQMAELLTRNGLPTLFQIRQVQQLVRSRLSPLTSSMGRLFDGVASMVLGVGTAGFEGEPAMRLEAACDETDADRSWPLADRTFEPTEAEQRVDWRPIVRQVVRELQSGQSASVIAMRFHRAIANAVGMVAERFPGYPVVLSGGCFQNRILTELVVDELRQQSRTVASPGTIPPNDGGLAAGQIAIAAAILEAEEQQEKSRCV
;
A
#
# COMPACT_ATOMS: atom_id res chain seq x y z
N MET A 1 2.75 16.34 10.47
CA MET A 1 1.50 15.78 9.91
C MET A 1 0.46 16.87 10.01
N ASN A 2 -0.18 17.25 8.90
CA ASN A 2 -1.06 18.44 8.82
C ASN A 2 -2.54 18.07 8.62
N SER A 3 -2.90 16.81 8.85
CA SER A 3 -4.26 16.30 8.77
C SER A 3 -4.71 15.73 10.11
N LEU A 4 -6.02 15.77 10.36
CA LEU A 4 -6.66 15.18 11.53
C LEU A 4 -7.79 14.25 11.05
N GLY A 5 -7.86 13.05 11.61
CA GLY A 5 -9.01 12.16 11.42
C GLY A 5 -10.20 12.70 12.23
N VAL A 6 -11.31 12.99 11.56
CA VAL A 6 -12.51 13.54 12.20
C VAL A 6 -13.67 12.56 12.02
N LEU A 7 -14.35 12.26 13.13
CA LEU A 7 -15.54 11.43 13.19
C LEU A 7 -16.71 12.27 13.73
N LEU A 8 -17.86 12.22 13.05
CA LEU A 8 -19.11 12.78 13.58
C LEU A 8 -19.84 11.74 14.46
N PRO A 9 -20.66 12.15 15.43
CA PRO A 9 -21.46 11.21 16.21
C PRO A 9 -22.31 10.30 15.31
N THR A 10 -22.02 9.00 15.35
CA THR A 10 -22.67 7.96 14.54
C THR A 10 -23.68 7.11 15.32
N THR A 11 -23.77 7.30 16.63
CA THR A 11 -24.70 6.58 17.52
C THR A 11 -25.41 7.57 18.45
N PRO A 12 -26.60 7.22 18.99
CA PRO A 12 -27.26 8.04 20.01
C PRO A 12 -26.36 8.29 21.23
N LEU A 13 -25.54 7.31 21.62
CA LEU A 13 -24.60 7.45 22.72
C LEU A 13 -23.54 8.53 22.43
N HIS A 14 -22.97 8.56 21.23
CA HIS A 14 -22.01 9.61 20.84
C HIS A 14 -22.66 11.00 20.90
N ALA A 15 -23.92 11.13 20.47
CA ALA A 15 -24.65 12.39 20.53
C ALA A 15 -24.88 12.86 21.97
N LEU A 16 -25.27 11.95 22.89
CA LEU A 16 -25.44 12.25 24.30
C LEU A 16 -24.12 12.68 24.97
N LEU A 17 -23.03 11.92 24.72
CA LEU A 17 -21.71 12.24 25.25
C LEU A 17 -21.22 13.61 24.79
N LEU A 18 -21.35 13.92 23.50
CA LEU A 18 -20.93 15.23 22.97
C LEU A 18 -21.82 16.37 23.47
N ASN A 19 -23.12 16.14 23.65
CA ASN A 19 -24.02 17.14 24.22
C ASN A 19 -23.68 17.49 25.68
N GLU A 20 -23.27 16.49 26.46
CA GLU A 20 -22.89 16.68 27.85
C GLU A 20 -21.48 17.28 27.99
N LEU A 21 -20.49 16.69 27.31
CA LEU A 21 -19.08 17.06 27.45
C LEU A 21 -18.72 18.35 26.71
N LYS A 22 -19.48 18.71 25.66
CA LYS A 22 -19.32 19.95 24.87
C LYS A 22 -17.88 20.21 24.39
N THR A 23 -17.13 19.15 24.12
CA THR A 23 -15.75 19.18 23.65
C THR A 23 -15.51 18.06 22.64
N PRO A 24 -14.56 18.21 21.69
CA PRO A 24 -14.10 17.10 20.87
C PRO A 24 -13.57 15.96 21.73
N LEU A 25 -13.85 14.71 21.32
CA LEU A 25 -13.39 13.51 22.00
C LEU A 25 -12.42 12.75 21.09
N VAL A 26 -11.36 12.21 21.69
CA VAL A 26 -10.52 11.21 21.03
C VAL A 26 -11.28 9.89 21.03
N VAL A 27 -11.55 9.36 19.84
CA VAL A 27 -12.16 8.05 19.66
C VAL A 27 -11.18 7.20 18.87
N THR A 28 -10.63 6.18 19.52
CA THR A 28 -9.69 5.23 18.93
C THR A 28 -10.13 3.81 19.25
N SER A 29 -9.59 2.83 18.52
CA SER A 29 -9.89 1.42 18.75
C SER A 29 -9.41 1.00 20.15
N GLY A 30 -10.27 0.28 20.88
CA GLY A 30 -9.99 -0.24 22.21
C GLY A 30 -9.21 -1.56 22.15
N ASN A 31 -7.92 -1.49 21.89
CA ASN A 31 -7.02 -2.65 21.81
C ASN A 31 -5.60 -2.27 22.21
N GLN A 32 -4.79 -3.28 22.54
CA GLN A 32 -3.35 -3.11 22.60
C GLN A 32 -2.77 -3.00 21.18
N ASP A 33 -1.57 -2.45 21.06
CA ASP A 33 -0.92 -2.29 19.76
C ASP A 33 -0.82 -3.66 19.03
N SER A 34 -1.17 -3.68 17.75
CA SER A 34 -1.23 -4.89 16.90
C SER A 34 -2.23 -5.99 17.32
N GLU A 35 -3.17 -5.70 18.23
CA GLU A 35 -4.29 -6.58 18.58
C GLU A 35 -5.62 -6.11 17.96
N PRO A 36 -6.57 -7.02 17.67
CA PRO A 36 -7.88 -6.63 17.17
C PRO A 36 -8.71 -5.91 18.24
N LEU A 37 -9.73 -5.17 17.81
CA LEU A 37 -10.68 -4.50 18.70
C LEU A 37 -11.27 -5.48 19.73
N ALA A 38 -11.16 -5.13 21.02
CA ALA A 38 -11.87 -5.82 22.08
C ALA A 38 -13.36 -5.41 22.06
N PHE A 39 -14.24 -6.39 21.98
CA PHE A 39 -15.69 -6.14 21.85
C PHE A 39 -16.53 -6.89 22.89
N ASP A 40 -15.97 -7.90 23.57
CA ASP A 40 -16.53 -8.49 24.79
C ASP A 40 -16.10 -7.67 26.01
N GLU A 41 -17.03 -7.42 26.94
CA GLU A 41 -16.76 -6.75 28.21
C GLU A 41 -15.61 -7.42 28.98
N ARG A 42 -15.61 -8.76 29.07
CA ARG A 42 -14.59 -9.47 29.86
C ARG A 42 -13.21 -9.32 29.24
N GLU A 43 -13.13 -9.43 27.92
CA GLU A 43 -11.89 -9.24 27.17
C GLU A 43 -11.38 -7.81 27.33
N ALA A 44 -12.23 -6.82 27.08
CA ALA A 44 -11.87 -5.41 27.15
C ALA A 44 -11.33 -5.05 28.53
N ARG A 45 -12.06 -5.40 29.60
CA ARG A 45 -11.62 -5.17 30.99
C ARG A 45 -10.28 -5.81 31.31
N ARG A 46 -9.96 -6.95 30.70
CA ARG A 46 -8.68 -7.64 30.93
C ARG A 46 -7.53 -6.99 30.15
N SER A 47 -7.75 -6.67 28.88
CA SER A 47 -6.69 -6.18 27.96
C SER A 47 -6.38 -4.69 28.13
N LEU A 48 -7.36 -3.85 28.48
CA LEU A 48 -7.18 -2.40 28.62
C LEU A 48 -7.17 -1.92 30.07
N ARG A 49 -7.03 -2.81 31.06
CA ARG A 49 -7.02 -2.45 32.49
C ARG A 49 -5.96 -1.40 32.86
N GLU A 50 -4.85 -1.37 32.13
CA GLU A 50 -3.71 -0.46 32.36
C GLU A 50 -3.83 0.82 31.51
N VAL A 51 -4.85 0.90 30.65
CA VAL A 51 -5.07 2.01 29.72
C VAL A 51 -6.32 2.82 30.09
N ALA A 52 -7.41 2.17 30.48
CA ALA A 52 -8.70 2.80 30.73
C ALA A 52 -9.00 2.99 32.22
N ASP A 53 -9.29 4.23 32.62
CA ASP A 53 -9.70 4.58 33.99
C ASP A 53 -11.17 4.22 34.30
N GLY A 54 -11.98 4.04 33.25
CA GLY A 54 -13.42 3.83 33.37
C GLY A 54 -14.00 3.05 32.20
N TRP A 55 -15.19 2.50 32.42
CA TRP A 55 -15.83 1.55 31.50
C TRP A 55 -17.29 1.92 31.28
N LEU A 56 -17.67 2.14 30.02
CA LEU A 56 -19.06 2.40 29.61
C LEU A 56 -19.52 1.29 28.66
N HIS A 57 -20.29 0.33 29.18
CA HIS A 57 -20.77 -0.85 28.45
C HIS A 57 -22.28 -0.84 28.24
N HIS A 58 -22.76 -1.79 27.45
CA HIS A 58 -24.18 -2.09 27.25
C HIS A 58 -24.42 -3.61 27.19
N ASP A 59 -25.66 -4.02 27.42
CA ASP A 59 -26.11 -5.41 27.40
C ASP A 59 -26.47 -5.95 26.00
N ARG A 60 -26.35 -5.12 24.95
CA ARG A 60 -26.51 -5.56 23.56
C ARG A 60 -25.24 -6.25 23.04
N PRO A 61 -25.23 -7.56 22.75
CA PRO A 61 -24.02 -8.22 22.26
C PRO A 61 -23.56 -7.67 20.91
N ILE A 62 -22.25 -7.59 20.70
CA ILE A 62 -21.64 -7.28 19.40
C ILE A 62 -21.28 -8.61 18.73
N GLU A 63 -22.08 -9.01 17.75
CA GLU A 63 -21.88 -10.28 17.03
C GLU A 63 -20.69 -10.23 16.07
N ARG A 64 -20.47 -9.08 15.43
CA ARG A 64 -19.44 -8.87 14.40
C ARG A 64 -18.69 -7.57 14.71
N PRO A 65 -17.58 -7.63 15.45
CA PRO A 65 -16.76 -6.45 15.69
C PRO A 65 -16.27 -5.89 14.36
N ILE A 66 -16.23 -4.56 14.25
CA ILE A 66 -15.81 -3.89 13.04
C ILE A 66 -15.18 -2.54 13.38
N ASP A 67 -14.03 -2.27 12.79
CA ASP A 67 -13.35 -0.98 12.87
C ASP A 67 -14.15 0.17 12.25
N ASP A 68 -13.76 1.40 12.56
CA ASP A 68 -14.27 2.58 11.85
C ASP A 68 -13.66 2.72 10.46
N SER A 69 -14.48 2.97 9.44
CA SER A 69 -13.95 3.29 8.10
C SER A 69 -13.16 4.61 8.13
N VAL A 70 -12.09 4.67 7.33
CA VAL A 70 -11.28 5.88 7.15
C VAL A 70 -11.26 6.23 5.67
N VAL A 71 -11.65 7.46 5.35
CA VAL A 71 -11.63 8.00 3.99
C VAL A 71 -10.85 9.31 3.96
N ARG A 72 -10.24 9.62 2.83
CA ARG A 72 -9.49 10.87 2.59
C ARG A 72 -9.92 11.47 1.26
N LEU A 73 -10.05 12.79 1.19
CA LEU A 73 -10.25 13.48 -0.08
C LEU A 73 -8.91 13.62 -0.81
N ILE A 74 -8.84 13.12 -2.05
CA ILE A 74 -7.68 13.20 -2.94
C ILE A 74 -8.19 13.52 -4.34
N ALA A 75 -7.65 14.56 -4.98
CA ALA A 75 -8.05 15.01 -6.32
C ALA A 75 -9.57 15.24 -6.47
N GLY A 76 -10.23 15.72 -5.39
CA GLY A 76 -11.67 15.95 -5.34
C GLY A 76 -12.54 14.69 -5.19
N GLN A 77 -11.94 13.52 -4.97
CA GLN A 77 -12.64 12.24 -4.77
C GLN A 77 -12.40 11.68 -3.37
N ALA A 78 -13.40 10.98 -2.83
CA ALA A 78 -13.24 10.24 -1.59
C ALA A 78 -12.50 8.93 -1.88
N VAL A 79 -11.32 8.78 -1.30
CA VAL A 79 -10.47 7.59 -1.39
C VAL A 79 -10.49 6.87 -0.06
N THR A 80 -10.79 5.58 -0.09
CA THR A 80 -10.85 4.75 1.11
C THR A 80 -9.45 4.37 1.56
N MET A 81 -9.11 4.69 2.81
CA MET A 81 -7.87 4.25 3.45
C MET A 81 -8.07 2.93 4.20
N ARG A 82 -9.26 2.78 4.82
CA ARG A 82 -9.70 1.58 5.54
C ARG A 82 -11.20 1.38 5.31
N ALA A 83 -11.58 0.29 4.66
CA ALA A 83 -12.98 -0.08 4.45
C ALA A 83 -13.49 -0.92 5.63
N ALA A 84 -14.38 -0.37 6.44
CA ALA A 84 -14.92 -1.05 7.62
C ALA A 84 -16.36 -0.57 7.90
N ARG A 85 -16.68 -0.10 9.10
CA ARG A 85 -18.05 0.29 9.50
C ARG A 85 -18.66 1.29 8.52
N GLY A 86 -19.88 1.00 8.07
CA GLY A 86 -20.65 1.84 7.14
C GLY A 86 -20.26 1.74 5.67
N MET A 87 -19.18 1.01 5.33
CA MET A 87 -18.75 0.76 3.95
C MET A 87 -18.71 -0.73 3.61
N ALA A 88 -18.20 -1.55 4.52
CA ALA A 88 -18.03 -2.97 4.35
C ALA A 88 -19.17 -3.79 5.02
N PRO A 89 -19.54 -4.96 4.47
CA PRO A 89 -19.07 -5.52 3.20
C PRO A 89 -19.52 -4.69 1.99
N MET A 90 -18.59 -4.35 1.11
CA MET A 90 -18.83 -3.52 -0.06
C MET A 90 -19.18 -4.42 -1.26
N ARG A 91 -20.14 -4.03 -2.09
CA ARG A 91 -20.40 -4.74 -3.35
C ARG A 91 -19.29 -4.45 -4.35
N LEU A 92 -18.72 -5.50 -4.92
CA LEU A 92 -17.77 -5.41 -6.03
C LEU A 92 -18.52 -5.48 -7.38
N PRO A 93 -18.15 -4.65 -8.37
CA PRO A 93 -18.76 -4.67 -9.71
C PRO A 93 -18.23 -5.85 -10.57
N LEU A 94 -18.13 -7.03 -9.97
CA LEU A 94 -17.67 -8.26 -10.62
C LEU A 94 -18.87 -9.14 -10.96
N LYS A 95 -18.91 -9.64 -12.20
CA LYS A 95 -19.89 -10.63 -12.64
C LYS A 95 -19.16 -11.96 -12.78
N THR A 96 -19.57 -12.96 -12.02
CA THR A 96 -19.03 -14.32 -12.12
C THR A 96 -20.05 -15.30 -11.53
N HIS A 97 -20.15 -16.50 -12.09
CA HIS A 97 -20.96 -17.60 -11.56
C HIS A 97 -20.17 -18.51 -10.60
N HIS A 98 -18.86 -18.27 -10.44
CA HIS A 98 -18.00 -19.05 -9.56
C HIS A 98 -18.12 -18.59 -8.10
N SER A 99 -18.09 -19.54 -7.16
CA SER A 99 -17.93 -19.25 -5.73
C SER A 99 -16.45 -19.23 -5.38
N ILE A 100 -15.93 -18.05 -5.04
CA ILE A 100 -14.49 -17.80 -4.87
C ILE A 100 -14.29 -17.02 -3.58
N LEU A 101 -13.29 -17.41 -2.80
CA LEU A 101 -12.78 -16.65 -1.66
C LEU A 101 -11.41 -16.09 -2.02
N ALA A 102 -11.20 -14.78 -1.91
CA ALA A 102 -9.89 -14.15 -2.00
C ALA A 102 -9.43 -13.67 -0.63
N VAL A 103 -8.24 -14.07 -0.21
CA VAL A 103 -7.78 -13.91 1.18
C VAL A 103 -6.92 -12.68 1.43
N GLY A 104 -6.53 -11.95 0.38
CA GLY A 104 -5.69 -10.75 0.49
C GLY A 104 -4.20 -11.10 0.64
N GLY A 105 -3.47 -10.20 1.32
CA GLY A 105 -2.03 -10.28 1.57
C GLY A 105 -1.73 -10.58 3.04
N GLU A 106 -0.74 -9.89 3.61
CA GLU A 106 -0.34 -10.04 5.03
C GLU A 106 -0.74 -8.81 5.87
N GLN A 107 -0.74 -7.63 5.26
CA GLN A 107 -1.03 -6.35 5.93
C GLN A 107 -2.41 -5.84 5.56
N LYS A 108 -3.04 -5.10 6.48
CA LYS A 108 -4.32 -4.40 6.33
C LYS A 108 -5.42 -5.27 5.71
N VAL A 109 -5.36 -6.58 5.98
CA VAL A 109 -6.09 -7.62 5.26
C VAL A 109 -7.59 -7.36 5.30
N ALA A 110 -8.23 -7.59 4.15
CA ALA A 110 -9.67 -7.79 4.02
C ALA A 110 -9.89 -8.93 3.00
N CYS A 111 -10.88 -9.79 3.24
CA CYS A 111 -11.20 -10.87 2.31
C CYS A 111 -12.27 -10.42 1.30
N ALA A 112 -12.23 -10.93 0.07
CA ALA A 112 -13.33 -10.79 -0.88
C ALA A 112 -14.01 -12.13 -1.13
N LEU A 113 -15.32 -12.13 -1.29
CA LEU A 113 -16.12 -13.34 -1.44
C LEU A 113 -17.09 -13.19 -2.62
N SER A 114 -17.14 -14.20 -3.48
CA SER A 114 -18.18 -14.40 -4.49
C SER A 114 -18.98 -15.64 -4.14
N ASN A 115 -20.30 -15.54 -4.19
CA ASN A 115 -21.22 -16.67 -4.07
C ASN A 115 -21.82 -17.10 -5.43
N GLY A 116 -21.19 -16.69 -6.54
CA GLY A 116 -21.67 -16.95 -7.91
C GLY A 116 -22.86 -16.08 -8.36
N ARG A 117 -23.35 -15.17 -7.50
CA ARG A 117 -24.40 -14.19 -7.86
C ARG A 117 -23.95 -12.76 -7.62
N GLN A 118 -23.18 -12.54 -6.56
CA GLN A 118 -22.58 -11.27 -6.23
C GLN A 118 -21.20 -11.49 -5.61
N ALA A 119 -20.33 -10.49 -5.78
CA ALA A 119 -19.05 -10.42 -5.12
C ALA A 119 -19.02 -9.25 -4.14
N VAL A 120 -18.36 -9.44 -3.00
CA VAL A 120 -18.21 -8.42 -1.96
C VAL A 120 -16.78 -8.37 -1.43
N LEU A 121 -16.33 -7.20 -0.99
CA LEU A 121 -15.13 -7.02 -0.18
C LEU A 121 -15.56 -6.87 1.29
N GLY A 122 -15.04 -7.73 2.15
CA GLY A 122 -15.29 -7.71 3.60
C GLY A 122 -14.64 -6.51 4.30
N PRO A 123 -14.89 -6.36 5.61
CA PRO A 123 -14.26 -5.31 6.39
C PRO A 123 -12.77 -5.56 6.58
N HIS A 124 -12.04 -4.49 6.91
CA HIS A 124 -10.68 -4.56 7.44
C HIS A 124 -10.60 -5.49 8.65
N ILE A 125 -9.60 -6.36 8.63
CA ILE A 125 -9.30 -7.34 9.68
C ILE A 125 -8.03 -6.93 10.44
N GLY A 126 -7.01 -6.44 9.74
CA GLY A 126 -5.74 -5.99 10.32
C GLY A 126 -4.51 -6.67 9.73
N ASP A 127 -3.39 -6.56 10.43
CA ASP A 127 -2.10 -7.15 10.03
C ASP A 127 -1.94 -8.55 10.63
N MET A 128 -1.54 -9.54 9.83
CA MET A 128 -1.45 -10.96 10.23
C MET A 128 -0.24 -11.28 11.13
N SER A 129 0.34 -10.28 11.80
CA SER A 129 1.52 -10.41 12.64
C SER A 129 1.26 -11.11 13.98
N SER A 130 0.03 -11.03 14.51
CA SER A 130 -0.34 -11.60 15.81
C SER A 130 -1.32 -12.78 15.72
N LEU A 131 -1.24 -13.70 16.68
CA LEU A 131 -2.18 -14.84 16.75
C LEU A 131 -3.63 -14.38 16.91
N ALA A 132 -3.86 -13.27 17.62
CA ALA A 132 -5.19 -12.71 17.82
C ALA A 132 -5.81 -12.25 16.50
N VAL A 133 -5.05 -11.53 15.66
CA VAL A 133 -5.53 -11.11 14.34
C VAL A 133 -5.74 -12.31 13.41
N ARG A 134 -4.87 -13.32 13.46
CA ARG A 134 -5.06 -14.56 12.68
C ARG A 134 -6.32 -15.34 13.06
N ARG A 135 -6.68 -15.38 14.34
CA ARG A 135 -7.97 -15.96 14.78
C ARG A 135 -9.14 -15.14 14.30
N ARG A 136 -9.06 -13.81 14.45
CA ARG A 136 -10.06 -12.87 13.94
C ARG A 136 -10.26 -13.03 12.43
N PHE A 137 -9.18 -13.23 11.67
CA PHE A 137 -9.24 -13.53 10.25
C PHE A 137 -10.13 -14.74 9.99
N VAL A 138 -9.83 -15.90 10.58
CA VAL A 138 -10.60 -17.15 10.37
C VAL A 138 -12.07 -16.97 10.74
N GLU A 139 -12.35 -16.35 11.90
CA GLU A 139 -13.72 -16.05 12.36
C GLU A 139 -14.47 -15.16 11.35
N HIS A 140 -13.82 -14.12 10.82
CA HIS A 140 -14.39 -13.25 9.81
C HIS A 140 -14.65 -13.96 8.49
N THR A 141 -13.73 -14.81 8.03
CA THR A 141 -13.89 -15.56 6.78
C THR A 141 -15.11 -16.48 6.86
N THR A 142 -15.20 -17.29 7.93
CA THR A 142 -16.34 -18.17 8.18
C THR A 142 -17.64 -17.37 8.33
N SER A 143 -17.61 -16.26 9.07
CA SER A 143 -18.81 -15.42 9.21
C SER A 143 -19.24 -14.81 7.88
N LEU A 144 -18.33 -14.47 6.97
CA LEU A 144 -18.65 -13.87 5.68
C LEU A 144 -19.29 -14.91 4.75
N GLU A 145 -18.75 -16.13 4.74
CA GLU A 145 -19.33 -17.27 4.01
C GLU A 145 -20.76 -17.56 4.46
N GLN A 146 -20.98 -17.66 5.77
CA GLN A 146 -22.31 -17.88 6.34
C GLN A 146 -23.29 -16.75 6.01
N LEU A 147 -22.85 -15.49 6.13
CA LEU A 147 -23.69 -14.31 5.86
C LEU A 147 -24.17 -14.27 4.40
N TYR A 148 -23.33 -14.70 3.45
CA TYR A 148 -23.63 -14.68 2.03
C TYR A 148 -24.10 -16.02 1.47
N GLY A 149 -24.21 -17.06 2.32
CA GLY A 149 -24.55 -18.43 1.91
C GLY A 149 -23.61 -18.96 0.83
N ALA A 150 -22.31 -18.69 0.97
CA ALA A 150 -21.29 -19.08 0.00
C ALA A 150 -20.57 -20.35 0.45
N GLU A 151 -20.25 -21.21 -0.51
CA GLU A 151 -19.41 -22.39 -0.33
C GLU A 151 -18.28 -22.28 -1.38
N PRO A 152 -17.19 -21.55 -1.07
CA PRO A 152 -16.12 -21.34 -2.03
C PRO A 152 -15.53 -22.67 -2.49
N THR A 153 -15.38 -22.82 -3.81
CA THR A 153 -14.70 -23.99 -4.41
C THR A 153 -13.26 -23.67 -4.81
N VAL A 154 -12.91 -22.39 -4.81
CA VAL A 154 -11.60 -21.86 -5.18
C VAL A 154 -11.17 -20.77 -4.20
N ILE A 155 -9.90 -20.79 -3.80
CA ILE A 155 -9.28 -19.73 -2.97
C ILE A 155 -8.20 -18.99 -3.76
N ALA A 156 -8.35 -17.68 -3.91
CA ALA A 156 -7.33 -16.80 -4.47
C ALA A 156 -6.44 -16.21 -3.36
N HIS A 157 -5.13 -16.24 -3.53
CA HIS A 157 -4.17 -15.76 -2.53
C HIS A 157 -2.96 -15.09 -3.18
N ASP A 158 -2.15 -14.36 -2.40
CA ASP A 158 -0.92 -13.74 -2.88
C ASP A 158 0.14 -14.79 -3.27
N LEU A 159 1.05 -14.46 -4.19
CA LEU A 159 2.18 -15.33 -4.54
C LEU A 159 3.22 -15.47 -3.43
N HIS A 160 3.24 -14.59 -2.42
CA HIS A 160 4.22 -14.68 -1.34
C HIS A 160 4.05 -16.00 -0.56
N PRO A 161 5.06 -16.90 -0.55
CA PRO A 161 4.91 -18.24 0.03
C PRO A 161 4.80 -18.24 1.55
N ASP A 162 5.38 -17.24 2.21
CA ASP A 162 5.41 -17.17 3.67
C ASP A 162 4.26 -16.40 4.33
N TYR A 163 3.37 -15.79 3.56
CA TYR A 163 2.22 -15.09 4.15
C TYR A 163 1.31 -16.07 4.87
N PHE A 164 0.77 -15.65 6.01
CA PHE A 164 -0.17 -16.44 6.79
C PHE A 164 -1.39 -16.81 5.94
N THR A 165 -1.92 -15.84 5.19
CA THR A 165 -3.10 -16.03 4.32
C THR A 165 -2.84 -17.03 3.19
N THR A 166 -1.64 -17.00 2.58
CA THR A 166 -1.21 -17.99 1.57
C THR A 166 -1.16 -19.41 2.14
N ARG A 167 -0.53 -19.58 3.30
CA ARG A 167 -0.44 -20.90 3.95
C ARG A 167 -1.81 -21.39 4.41
N TRP A 168 -2.62 -20.51 4.99
CA TRP A 168 -3.99 -20.82 5.38
C TRP A 168 -4.84 -21.28 4.18
N ALA A 169 -4.71 -20.62 3.02
CA ALA A 169 -5.41 -21.00 1.80
C ALA A 169 -5.01 -22.41 1.32
N ALA A 170 -3.72 -22.74 1.36
CA ALA A 170 -3.22 -24.07 1.01
C ALA A 170 -3.75 -25.18 1.95
N ASP A 171 -3.91 -24.87 3.24
CA ASP A 171 -4.40 -25.81 4.24
C ASP A 171 -5.91 -26.12 4.12
N GLN A 172 -6.68 -25.38 3.31
CA GLN A 172 -8.12 -25.61 3.15
C GLN A 172 -8.46 -26.84 2.29
N GLY A 173 -7.49 -27.42 1.57
CA GLY A 173 -7.74 -28.57 0.69
C GLY A 173 -8.62 -28.26 -0.53
N LEU A 174 -8.83 -26.97 -0.82
CA LEU A 174 -9.53 -26.48 -2.01
C LEU A 174 -8.54 -26.14 -3.13
N ARG A 175 -9.07 -25.99 -4.34
CA ARG A 175 -8.28 -25.45 -5.45
C ARG A 175 -7.81 -24.04 -5.11
N THR A 176 -6.54 -23.75 -5.34
CA THR A 176 -5.98 -22.41 -5.13
C THR A 176 -5.59 -21.72 -6.43
N VAL A 177 -5.65 -20.38 -6.43
CA VAL A 177 -5.15 -19.51 -7.51
C VAL A 177 -4.19 -18.51 -6.89
N GLY A 178 -2.90 -18.66 -7.18
CA GLY A 178 -1.87 -17.70 -6.79
C GLY A 178 -1.90 -16.46 -7.69
N VAL A 179 -1.96 -15.28 -7.10
CA VAL A 179 -2.09 -14.00 -7.80
C VAL A 179 -0.95 -13.07 -7.39
N GLN A 180 -0.29 -12.47 -8.39
CA GLN A 180 0.82 -11.56 -8.11
C GLN A 180 0.31 -10.26 -7.47
N HIS A 181 1.00 -9.81 -6.42
CA HIS A 181 0.60 -8.69 -5.57
C HIS A 181 0.28 -7.38 -6.34
N HIS A 182 1.19 -6.93 -7.20
CA HIS A 182 1.03 -5.68 -7.94
C HIS A 182 0.01 -5.81 -9.08
N HIS A 183 -0.11 -7.00 -9.68
CA HIS A 183 -1.16 -7.33 -10.62
C HIS A 183 -2.54 -7.24 -9.95
N ALA A 184 -2.69 -7.77 -8.73
CA ALA A 184 -3.92 -7.64 -7.96
C ALA A 184 -4.24 -6.17 -7.63
N HIS A 185 -3.25 -5.35 -7.23
CA HIS A 185 -3.46 -3.90 -7.03
C HIS A 185 -3.99 -3.22 -8.30
N VAL A 186 -3.39 -3.48 -9.46
CA VAL A 186 -3.82 -2.88 -10.73
C VAL A 186 -5.22 -3.38 -11.13
N VAL A 187 -5.48 -4.69 -11.04
CA VAL A 187 -6.80 -5.25 -11.39
C VAL A 187 -7.90 -4.81 -10.42
N SER A 188 -7.57 -4.56 -9.15
CA SER A 188 -8.49 -3.95 -8.19
C SER A 188 -8.94 -2.55 -8.66
N GLY A 189 -8.00 -1.74 -9.14
CA GLY A 189 -8.30 -0.46 -9.79
C GLY A 189 -9.09 -0.63 -11.08
N MET A 190 -8.75 -1.60 -11.93
CA MET A 190 -9.50 -1.89 -13.16
C MET A 190 -10.96 -2.28 -12.86
N LEU A 191 -11.18 -3.11 -11.83
CA LEU A 191 -12.50 -3.55 -11.39
C LEU A 191 -13.36 -2.35 -10.97
N GLN A 192 -12.83 -1.45 -10.15
CA GLN A 192 -13.55 -0.26 -9.71
C GLN A 192 -14.03 0.61 -10.88
N HIS A 193 -13.19 0.75 -11.91
CA HIS A 193 -13.44 1.65 -13.04
C HIS A 193 -14.07 0.96 -14.26
N GLY A 194 -14.45 -0.31 -14.16
CA GLY A 194 -15.07 -1.05 -15.27
C GLY A 194 -14.12 -1.30 -16.44
N LEU A 195 -12.82 -1.44 -16.17
CA LEU A 195 -11.76 -1.61 -17.18
C LEU A 195 -11.29 -3.06 -17.34
N LEU A 196 -11.98 -4.05 -16.74
CA LEU A 196 -11.56 -5.46 -16.77
C LEU A 196 -11.43 -6.05 -18.18
N ASP A 197 -12.19 -5.54 -19.14
CA ASP A 197 -12.16 -5.99 -20.54
C ASP A 197 -11.18 -5.19 -21.43
N GLN A 198 -10.34 -4.34 -20.81
CA GLN A 198 -9.32 -3.55 -21.49
C GLN A 198 -7.93 -3.94 -21.03
N GLN A 199 -6.93 -3.67 -21.87
CA GLN A 199 -5.53 -3.63 -21.44
C GLN A 199 -5.21 -2.23 -20.93
N VAL A 200 -4.51 -2.14 -19.79
CA VAL A 200 -4.17 -0.86 -19.15
C VAL A 200 -2.67 -0.76 -18.85
N LEU A 201 -2.17 0.46 -18.69
CA LEU A 201 -0.90 0.72 -18.03
C LEU A 201 -1.18 0.91 -16.54
N GLY A 202 -0.88 -0.10 -15.74
CA GLY A 202 -0.90 -0.01 -14.28
C GLY A 202 0.36 0.65 -13.75
N VAL A 203 0.21 1.65 -12.89
CA VAL A 203 1.29 2.19 -12.05
C VAL A 203 1.05 1.67 -10.65
N ALA A 204 1.87 0.72 -10.20
CA ALA A 204 1.73 0.01 -8.94
C ALA A 204 2.85 0.44 -7.98
N PHE A 205 2.56 1.47 -7.16
CA PHE A 205 3.51 2.04 -6.21
C PHE A 205 3.14 1.66 -4.78
N ASP A 206 4.03 0.94 -4.12
CA ASP A 206 3.78 0.35 -2.81
C ASP A 206 5.04 0.24 -1.95
N GLY A 207 4.87 -0.20 -0.70
CA GLY A 207 5.94 -0.48 0.25
C GLY A 207 6.70 -1.76 -0.04
N THR A 208 6.01 -2.89 -0.12
CA THR A 208 6.62 -4.21 -0.34
C THR A 208 5.63 -5.15 -0.97
N GLY A 209 5.98 -5.74 -2.11
CA GLY A 209 5.28 -6.91 -2.63
C GLY A 209 6.24 -7.91 -3.26
N TYR A 210 5.85 -9.19 -3.22
CA TYR A 210 6.68 -10.29 -3.71
C TYR A 210 6.80 -10.27 -5.23
N GLY A 211 8.02 -10.09 -5.73
CA GLY A 211 8.34 -10.22 -7.15
C GLY A 211 8.47 -11.70 -7.54
N PRO A 212 8.02 -12.10 -8.75
CA PRO A 212 8.19 -13.46 -9.24
C PRO A 212 9.67 -13.85 -9.44
N ASP A 213 10.58 -12.87 -9.48
CA ASP A 213 12.04 -13.02 -9.56
C ASP A 213 12.71 -13.11 -8.17
N GLY A 214 11.94 -13.18 -7.08
CA GLY A 214 12.44 -13.19 -5.70
C GLY A 214 12.94 -11.84 -5.21
N THR A 215 12.73 -10.75 -5.97
CA THR A 215 13.02 -9.38 -5.52
C THR A 215 11.79 -8.73 -4.88
N ILE A 216 11.99 -7.61 -4.19
CA ILE A 216 10.91 -6.86 -3.54
C ILE A 216 10.44 -5.74 -4.47
N TRP A 217 9.25 -5.90 -5.03
CA TRP A 217 8.63 -4.90 -5.89
C TRP A 217 7.91 -3.82 -5.08
N GLY A 218 7.59 -2.71 -5.74
CA GLY A 218 6.82 -1.60 -5.16
C GLY A 218 6.91 -0.29 -5.94
N GLY A 219 7.47 -0.31 -7.15
CA GLY A 219 7.65 0.87 -7.99
C GLY A 219 7.47 0.50 -9.46
N GLU A 220 6.40 -0.24 -9.76
CA GLU A 220 6.27 -0.99 -11.01
C GLU A 220 5.32 -0.32 -12.00
N PHE A 221 5.62 -0.50 -13.29
CA PHE A 221 4.72 -0.16 -14.39
C PHE A 221 4.39 -1.44 -15.16
N LEU A 222 3.12 -1.80 -15.20
CA LEU A 222 2.64 -3.09 -15.71
C LEU A 222 1.65 -2.87 -16.85
N LEU A 223 1.89 -3.44 -18.03
CA LEU A 223 0.81 -3.63 -18.99
C LEU A 223 -0.04 -4.81 -18.53
N THR A 224 -1.30 -4.53 -18.21
CA THR A 224 -2.14 -5.43 -17.42
C THR A 224 -3.46 -5.71 -18.11
N THR A 225 -3.88 -6.97 -18.12
CA THR A 225 -5.25 -7.43 -18.37
C THR A 225 -5.79 -8.08 -17.10
N LYS A 226 -7.06 -8.50 -17.11
CA LYS A 226 -7.66 -9.23 -15.97
C LYS A 226 -7.01 -10.59 -15.68
N THR A 227 -6.21 -11.16 -16.58
CA THR A 227 -5.56 -12.48 -16.40
C THR A 227 -4.04 -12.43 -16.46
N GLU A 228 -3.46 -11.43 -17.13
CA GLU A 228 -2.02 -11.38 -17.41
C GLU A 228 -1.44 -10.00 -17.09
N PHE A 229 -0.14 -9.96 -16.82
CA PHE A 229 0.61 -8.72 -16.72
C PHE A 229 2.00 -8.89 -17.35
N ARG A 230 2.54 -7.78 -17.86
CA ARG A 230 3.93 -7.66 -18.28
C ARG A 230 4.54 -6.42 -17.64
N ARG A 231 5.62 -6.60 -16.89
CA ARG A 231 6.42 -5.48 -16.37
C ARG A 231 7.08 -4.77 -17.55
N VAL A 232 6.78 -3.48 -17.72
CA VAL A 232 7.31 -2.67 -18.83
C VAL A 232 8.26 -1.58 -18.36
N ALA A 233 8.12 -1.15 -17.12
CA ALA A 233 9.12 -0.33 -16.45
C ALA A 233 9.11 -0.57 -14.94
N SER A 234 10.16 -0.14 -14.25
CA SER A 234 10.25 -0.15 -12.79
C SER A 234 11.15 0.96 -12.28
N LEU A 235 11.10 1.25 -10.99
CA LEU A 235 12.19 1.97 -10.33
C LEU A 235 13.49 1.18 -10.44
N MET A 236 14.59 1.89 -10.68
CA MET A 236 15.91 1.26 -10.66
C MET A 236 16.14 0.54 -9.31
N PRO A 237 16.44 -0.77 -9.31
CA PRO A 237 16.57 -1.51 -8.06
C PRO A 237 17.73 -1.00 -7.18
N PHE A 238 17.53 -1.04 -5.86
CA PHE A 238 18.54 -0.74 -4.85
C PHE A 238 18.50 -1.77 -3.72
N VAL A 239 19.56 -1.83 -2.92
CA VAL A 239 19.68 -2.83 -1.84
C VAL A 239 18.76 -2.42 -0.68
N LEU A 240 18.02 -3.37 -0.09
CA LEU A 240 17.22 -3.13 1.11
C LEU A 240 17.93 -3.68 2.37
N PRO A 241 18.84 -2.93 2.99
CA PRO A 241 19.68 -3.45 4.07
C PRO A 241 18.87 -3.83 5.32
N GLY A 242 18.92 -5.11 5.66
CA GLY A 242 18.25 -5.65 6.86
C GLY A 242 16.75 -5.91 6.72
N GLY A 243 16.20 -5.92 5.49
CA GLY A 243 14.81 -6.28 5.23
C GLY A 243 13.83 -5.42 6.03
N GLU A 244 13.02 -6.04 6.89
CA GLU A 244 12.06 -5.35 7.77
C GLU A 244 12.70 -4.29 8.68
N ALA A 245 13.98 -4.42 9.03
CA ALA A 245 14.67 -3.39 9.79
C ALA A 245 14.67 -2.04 9.05
N SER A 246 14.71 -2.04 7.72
CA SER A 246 14.61 -0.80 6.92
C SER A 246 13.23 -0.14 6.96
N ILE A 247 12.16 -0.88 7.32
CA ILE A 247 10.82 -0.31 7.51
C ILE A 247 10.79 0.48 8.83
N ARG A 248 11.34 -0.09 9.91
CA ARG A 248 11.41 0.59 11.22
C ARG A 248 12.47 1.68 11.27
N GLU A 249 13.59 1.50 10.57
CA GLU A 249 14.75 2.38 10.59
C GLU A 249 15.03 2.93 9.18
N PRO A 250 14.28 3.95 8.73
CA PRO A 250 14.30 4.42 7.34
C PRO A 250 15.66 5.00 6.89
N TRP A 251 16.53 5.38 7.84
CA TRP A 251 17.91 5.78 7.54
C TRP A 251 18.72 4.65 6.89
N ARG A 252 18.34 3.38 7.08
CA ARG A 252 18.97 2.24 6.40
C ARG A 252 18.73 2.29 4.88
N ALA A 253 17.50 2.60 4.47
CA ALA A 253 17.17 2.83 3.07
C ALA A 253 17.95 4.05 2.55
N ALA A 254 18.04 5.13 3.33
CA ALA A 254 18.82 6.31 2.95
C ALA A 254 20.30 6.02 2.71
N VAL A 255 20.96 5.19 3.54
CA VAL A 255 22.35 4.77 3.32
C VAL A 255 22.50 4.03 1.99
N SER A 256 21.53 3.16 1.65
CA SER A 256 21.52 2.45 0.38
C SER A 256 21.36 3.39 -0.82
N LEU A 257 20.41 4.33 -0.74
CA LEU A 257 20.19 5.34 -1.77
C LEU A 257 21.41 6.25 -1.98
N LEU A 258 22.00 6.76 -0.90
CA LEU A 258 23.21 7.60 -0.95
C LEU A 258 24.39 6.83 -1.56
N SER A 259 24.61 5.58 -1.12
CA SER A 259 25.70 4.75 -1.65
C SER A 259 25.59 4.51 -3.16
N ALA A 260 24.37 4.35 -3.67
CA ALA A 260 24.14 4.10 -5.10
C ALA A 260 24.09 5.39 -5.93
N ALA A 261 23.65 6.52 -5.37
CA ALA A 261 23.60 7.81 -6.05
C ALA A 261 24.95 8.55 -6.06
N ILE A 262 25.77 8.37 -5.03
CA ILE A 262 27.06 9.03 -4.85
C ILE A 262 28.08 7.96 -4.41
N PRO A 263 28.68 7.18 -5.35
CA PRO A 263 29.56 6.05 -5.02
C PRO A 263 30.74 6.39 -4.09
N GLU A 264 31.22 7.63 -4.17
CA GLU A 264 32.33 8.19 -3.39
C GLU A 264 31.93 8.71 -2.00
N ILE A 265 30.64 8.69 -1.64
CA ILE A 265 30.17 9.25 -0.36
C ILE A 265 30.69 8.43 0.83
N THR A 266 31.34 9.13 1.76
CA THR A 266 31.91 8.56 2.97
C THR A 266 30.84 8.34 4.05
N ALA A 267 31.11 7.47 5.02
CA ALA A 267 30.20 7.26 6.14
C ALA A 267 30.04 8.52 7.01
N GLU A 268 31.09 9.34 7.08
CA GLU A 268 31.12 10.63 7.77
C GLU A 268 30.15 11.61 7.11
N GLN A 269 30.21 11.76 5.78
CA GLN A 269 29.27 12.59 5.02
C GLN A 269 27.83 12.08 5.14
N MET A 270 27.61 10.76 5.12
CA MET A 270 26.28 10.20 5.39
C MET A 270 25.80 10.53 6.81
N ALA A 271 26.69 10.51 7.80
CA ALA A 271 26.35 10.83 9.18
C ALA A 271 25.93 12.29 9.34
N GLU A 272 26.56 13.23 8.64
CA GLU A 272 26.15 14.65 8.63
C GLU A 272 24.71 14.83 8.12
N LEU A 273 24.32 14.05 7.10
CA LEU A 273 22.99 14.10 6.49
C LEU A 273 21.93 13.42 7.36
N LEU A 274 22.23 12.23 7.89
CA LEU A 274 21.24 11.33 8.49
C LEU A 274 21.13 11.43 10.01
N THR A 275 22.19 11.86 10.70
CA THR A 275 22.21 11.85 12.17
C THR A 275 21.41 13.03 12.71
N ARG A 276 20.39 12.72 13.51
CA ARG A 276 19.67 13.69 14.34
C ARG A 276 19.59 13.19 15.77
N ASN A 277 19.82 14.07 16.74
CA ASN A 277 19.82 13.71 18.16
C ASN A 277 20.73 12.50 18.51
N GLY A 278 21.84 12.35 17.79
CA GLY A 278 22.82 11.28 18.02
C GLY A 278 22.49 9.93 17.37
N LEU A 279 21.39 9.80 16.61
CA LEU A 279 21.02 8.57 15.92
C LEU A 279 20.71 8.80 14.42
N PRO A 280 21.04 7.84 13.54
CA PRO A 280 21.92 6.70 13.79
C PRO A 280 23.36 7.13 14.06
N THR A 281 24.10 6.31 14.81
CA THR A 281 25.53 6.58 15.07
C THR A 281 26.39 6.33 13.81
N LEU A 282 27.55 6.99 13.71
CA LEU A 282 28.52 6.74 12.63
C LEU A 282 28.90 5.24 12.52
N PHE A 283 28.99 4.53 13.65
CA PHE A 283 29.26 3.10 13.67
C PHE A 283 28.15 2.28 13.01
N GLN A 284 26.88 2.60 13.29
CA GLN A 284 25.73 1.96 12.65
C GLN A 284 25.69 2.25 11.14
N ILE A 285 25.97 3.50 10.73
CA ILE A 285 26.06 3.88 9.32
C ILE A 285 27.14 3.07 8.60
N ARG A 286 28.35 2.95 9.17
CA ARG A 286 29.44 2.14 8.58
C ARG A 286 29.04 0.68 8.40
N GLN A 287 28.37 0.07 9.39
CA GLN A 287 27.88 -1.31 9.29
C GLN A 287 26.86 -1.47 8.17
N VAL A 288 25.88 -0.57 8.08
CA VAL A 288 24.87 -0.63 7.02
C VAL A 288 25.47 -0.37 5.65
N GLN A 289 26.42 0.56 5.52
CA GLN A 289 27.14 0.80 4.28
C GLN A 289 27.93 -0.45 3.83
N GLN A 290 28.55 -1.17 4.77
CA GLN A 290 29.19 -2.46 4.47
C GLN A 290 28.19 -3.52 4.03
N LEU A 291 27.03 -3.60 4.70
CA LEU A 291 25.95 -4.52 4.32
C LEU A 291 25.45 -4.25 2.89
N VAL A 292 25.24 -2.99 2.53
CA VAL A 292 24.86 -2.57 1.17
C VAL A 292 25.90 -3.04 0.14
N ARG A 293 27.20 -2.94 0.45
CA ARG A 293 28.28 -3.40 -0.43
C ARG A 293 28.39 -4.93 -0.52
N SER A 294 28.00 -5.65 0.53
CA SER A 294 28.13 -7.11 0.61
C SER A 294 27.17 -7.90 -0.27
N ARG A 295 26.09 -7.26 -0.78
CA ARG A 295 24.99 -7.90 -1.54
C ARG A 295 24.25 -9.03 -0.81
N LEU A 296 24.37 -9.12 0.52
CA LEU A 296 23.64 -10.10 1.34
C LEU A 296 22.17 -9.71 1.60
N SER A 297 21.78 -8.51 1.18
CA SER A 297 20.42 -7.99 1.35
C SER A 297 19.65 -8.04 0.02
N PRO A 298 18.32 -8.27 0.06
CA PRO A 298 17.52 -8.35 -1.15
C PRO A 298 17.54 -7.02 -1.90
N LEU A 299 17.34 -7.11 -3.21
CA LEU A 299 17.09 -5.94 -4.04
C LEU A 299 15.61 -5.55 -3.94
N THR A 300 15.36 -4.25 -4.00
CA THR A 300 14.01 -3.70 -4.06
C THR A 300 13.90 -2.60 -5.12
N SER A 301 12.75 -2.55 -5.77
CA SER A 301 12.29 -1.44 -6.61
C SER A 301 11.16 -0.65 -5.93
N SER A 302 11.07 -0.69 -4.60
CA SER A 302 9.98 -0.10 -3.84
C SER A 302 9.97 1.43 -3.84
N MET A 303 8.83 2.01 -4.24
CA MET A 303 8.56 3.44 -4.12
C MET A 303 8.42 3.84 -2.65
N GLY A 304 7.77 3.02 -1.83
CA GLY A 304 7.66 3.29 -0.39
C GLY A 304 9.03 3.40 0.29
N ARG A 305 9.97 2.50 -0.03
CA ARG A 305 11.34 2.53 0.52
C ARG A 305 12.16 3.71 -0.02
N LEU A 306 11.92 4.14 -1.26
CA LEU A 306 12.50 5.36 -1.81
C LEU A 306 12.02 6.59 -1.02
N PHE A 307 10.71 6.69 -0.77
CA PHE A 307 10.11 7.75 0.07
C PHE A 307 10.68 7.73 1.49
N ASP A 308 10.80 6.55 2.10
CA ASP A 308 11.34 6.40 3.46
C ASP A 308 12.78 6.90 3.56
N GLY A 309 13.64 6.50 2.62
CA GLY A 309 15.02 6.97 2.58
C GLY A 309 15.13 8.48 2.37
N VAL A 310 14.32 9.06 1.47
CA VAL A 310 14.27 10.51 1.25
C VAL A 310 13.73 11.25 2.48
N ALA A 311 12.68 10.73 3.13
CA ALA A 311 12.17 11.30 4.37
C ALA A 311 13.22 11.30 5.48
N SER A 312 14.03 10.24 5.58
CA SER A 312 15.15 10.18 6.52
C SER A 312 16.21 11.25 6.23
N MET A 313 16.59 11.44 4.95
CA MET A 313 17.54 12.50 4.56
C MET A 313 17.01 13.91 4.82
N VAL A 314 15.75 14.18 4.47
CA VAL A 314 15.18 15.52 4.45
C VAL A 314 14.67 15.95 5.82
N LEU A 315 14.01 15.04 6.54
CA LEU A 315 13.36 15.32 7.83
C LEU A 315 14.09 14.71 9.02
N GLY A 316 15.14 13.91 8.78
CA GLY A 316 15.90 13.28 9.86
C GLY A 316 15.12 12.21 10.61
N VAL A 317 14.23 11.49 9.93
CA VAL A 317 13.47 10.37 10.53
C VAL A 317 14.44 9.22 10.81
N GLY A 318 14.72 8.97 12.09
CA GLY A 318 15.60 7.87 12.54
C GLY A 318 14.85 6.56 12.83
N THR A 319 13.62 6.64 13.32
CA THR A 319 12.79 5.47 13.60
C THR A 319 11.35 5.81 13.26
N ALA A 320 10.65 4.87 12.62
CA ALA A 320 9.22 4.93 12.36
C ALA A 320 8.47 4.17 13.47
N GLY A 321 7.43 4.79 14.03
CA GLY A 321 6.52 4.20 15.00
C GLY A 321 5.43 3.34 14.36
N PHE A 322 5.14 3.55 13.08
CA PHE A 322 4.22 2.70 12.30
C PHE A 322 4.59 2.71 10.82
N GLU A 323 4.04 1.76 10.07
CA GLU A 323 4.31 1.62 8.65
C GLU A 323 3.83 2.83 7.83
N GLY A 324 4.72 3.37 7.00
CA GLY A 324 4.43 4.52 6.14
C GLY A 324 4.56 5.88 6.83
N GLU A 325 4.88 5.93 8.13
CA GLU A 325 5.10 7.19 8.85
C GLU A 325 6.08 8.13 8.14
N PRO A 326 7.27 7.69 7.68
CA PRO A 326 8.23 8.60 7.05
C PRO A 326 7.67 9.23 5.78
N ALA A 327 7.03 8.44 4.93
CA ALA A 327 6.35 8.91 3.72
C ALA A 327 5.22 9.92 4.04
N MET A 328 4.39 9.65 5.05
CA MET A 328 3.34 10.56 5.50
C MET A 328 3.89 11.87 6.07
N ARG A 329 5.02 11.81 6.78
CA ARG A 329 5.71 13.01 7.29
C ARG A 329 6.29 13.83 6.16
N LEU A 330 6.88 13.19 5.14
CA LEU A 330 7.39 13.86 3.95
C LEU A 330 6.27 14.54 3.17
N GLU A 331 5.14 13.87 2.98
CA GLU A 331 3.94 14.46 2.38
C GLU A 331 3.49 15.72 3.14
N ALA A 332 3.39 15.63 4.47
CA ALA A 332 2.95 16.74 5.31
C ALA A 332 3.94 17.91 5.37
N ALA A 333 5.20 17.69 4.97
CA ALA A 333 6.21 18.73 4.95
C ALA A 333 6.16 19.57 3.67
N CYS A 334 5.53 19.10 2.59
CA CYS A 334 5.54 19.76 1.28
C CYS A 334 5.07 21.22 1.34
N ASP A 335 5.88 22.11 0.76
CA ASP A 335 5.47 23.49 0.45
C ASP A 335 4.77 23.53 -0.92
N GLU A 336 3.43 23.46 -0.91
CA GLU A 336 2.62 23.48 -2.14
C GLU A 336 2.72 24.80 -2.92
N THR A 337 3.28 25.86 -2.32
CA THR A 337 3.46 27.16 -3.00
C THR A 337 4.73 27.25 -3.85
N ASP A 338 5.73 26.41 -3.58
CA ASP A 338 6.91 26.30 -4.45
C ASP A 338 6.43 25.86 -5.84
N ALA A 339 6.73 26.61 -6.89
CA ALA A 339 6.26 26.31 -8.26
C ALA A 339 7.36 25.66 -9.13
N ASP A 340 8.53 25.39 -8.56
CA ASP A 340 9.68 24.91 -9.31
C ASP A 340 9.46 23.45 -9.79
N ARG A 341 9.77 23.23 -11.07
CA ARG A 341 9.71 21.93 -11.75
C ARG A 341 11.05 21.54 -12.37
N SER A 342 12.13 22.26 -12.03
CA SER A 342 13.44 22.16 -12.65
C SER A 342 14.31 21.00 -12.15
N TRP A 343 13.85 20.25 -11.13
CA TRP A 343 14.59 19.09 -10.65
C TRP A 343 14.91 18.13 -11.80
N PRO A 344 16.14 17.60 -11.85
CA PRO A 344 16.54 16.72 -12.92
C PRO A 344 15.59 15.54 -12.99
N LEU A 345 15.08 15.26 -14.18
CA LEU A 345 14.30 14.06 -14.44
C LEU A 345 15.15 12.83 -14.09
N ALA A 346 14.48 11.75 -13.72
CA ALA A 346 15.12 10.44 -13.65
C ALA A 346 15.86 10.18 -14.97
N ASP A 347 17.16 9.93 -14.91
CA ASP A 347 17.97 9.79 -16.12
C ASP A 347 17.49 8.58 -16.91
N ARG A 348 17.51 8.75 -18.22
CA ARG A 348 17.06 7.84 -19.24
C ARG A 348 18.07 6.70 -19.39
N THR A 349 18.21 5.80 -18.43
CA THR A 349 18.87 4.52 -18.70
C THR A 349 17.92 3.63 -19.49
N PHE A 350 17.65 4.03 -20.73
CA PHE A 350 16.94 3.25 -21.73
C PHE A 350 18.00 2.59 -22.59
N GLU A 351 18.42 1.38 -22.22
CA GLU A 351 19.15 0.55 -23.17
C GLU A 351 18.14 0.03 -24.21
N PRO A 352 18.36 0.23 -25.52
CA PRO A 352 17.44 -0.22 -26.57
C PRO A 352 17.22 -1.74 -26.62
N THR A 353 17.95 -2.50 -25.81
CA THR A 353 18.05 -3.96 -25.83
C THR A 353 17.41 -4.67 -24.62
N GLU A 354 17.03 -3.98 -23.54
CA GLU A 354 16.33 -4.62 -22.42
C GLU A 354 14.79 -4.56 -22.60
N ALA A 355 14.11 -5.67 -22.28
CA ALA A 355 12.65 -5.79 -22.33
C ALA A 355 11.94 -4.96 -21.22
N GLU A 356 12.66 -4.50 -20.20
CA GLU A 356 12.14 -3.77 -19.04
C GLU A 356 12.88 -2.45 -18.83
N GLN A 357 12.15 -1.34 -18.79
CA GLN A 357 12.73 0.00 -18.61
C GLN A 357 12.96 0.33 -17.14
N ARG A 358 13.94 1.18 -16.84
CA ARG A 358 14.25 1.60 -15.46
C ARG A 358 14.18 3.11 -15.29
N VAL A 359 13.44 3.55 -14.29
CA VAL A 359 13.39 4.94 -13.82
C VAL A 359 14.55 5.14 -12.85
N ASP A 360 15.59 5.84 -13.30
CA ASP A 360 16.77 6.12 -12.47
C ASP A 360 16.52 7.24 -11.46
N TRP A 361 16.32 6.89 -10.20
CA TRP A 361 16.10 7.83 -9.10
C TRP A 361 17.40 8.52 -8.61
N ARG A 362 18.60 8.08 -9.02
CA ARG A 362 19.88 8.63 -8.49
C ARG A 362 20.06 10.13 -8.72
N PRO A 363 19.70 10.72 -9.88
CA PRO A 363 19.76 12.17 -10.07
C PRO A 363 18.92 12.94 -9.06
N ILE A 364 17.74 12.42 -8.71
CA ILE A 364 16.84 13.01 -7.71
C ILE A 364 17.52 13.01 -6.33
N VAL A 365 18.12 11.90 -5.91
CA VAL A 365 18.84 11.82 -4.63
C VAL A 365 20.07 12.73 -4.61
N ARG A 366 20.82 12.83 -5.71
CA ARG A 366 21.92 13.80 -5.84
C ARG A 366 21.43 15.23 -5.68
N GLN A 367 20.27 15.57 -6.24
CA GLN A 367 19.68 16.91 -6.09
C GLN A 367 19.22 17.17 -4.66
N VAL A 368 18.59 16.19 -3.99
CA VAL A 368 18.25 16.27 -2.56
C VAL A 368 19.47 16.63 -1.72
N VAL A 369 20.60 15.92 -1.91
CA VAL A 369 21.83 16.18 -1.15
C VAL A 369 22.38 17.58 -1.41
N ARG A 370 22.39 18.04 -2.68
CA ARG A 370 22.86 19.39 -3.03
C ARG A 370 22.02 20.48 -2.38
N GLU A 371 20.69 20.34 -2.41
CA GLU A 371 19.79 21.33 -1.82
C GLU A 371 19.87 21.35 -0.29
N LEU A 372 20.03 20.19 0.35
CA LEU A 372 20.32 20.12 1.79
C LEU A 372 21.63 20.85 2.13
N GLN A 373 22.68 20.63 1.34
CA GLN A 373 23.99 21.28 1.55
C GLN A 373 23.95 22.79 1.28
N SER A 374 23.09 23.26 0.37
CA SER A 374 22.89 24.69 0.12
C SER A 374 21.93 25.36 1.12
N GLY A 375 21.43 24.62 2.11
CA GLY A 375 20.54 25.16 3.14
C GLY A 375 19.09 25.37 2.69
N GLN A 376 18.64 24.70 1.63
CA GLN A 376 17.24 24.75 1.21
C GLN A 376 16.33 24.14 2.27
N SER A 377 15.12 24.70 2.44
CA SER A 377 14.15 24.20 3.40
C SER A 377 13.69 22.78 3.04
N ALA A 378 13.50 21.95 4.07
CA ALA A 378 12.99 20.59 3.91
C ALA A 378 11.63 20.54 3.20
N SER A 379 10.78 21.56 3.39
CA SER A 379 9.46 21.64 2.78
C SER A 379 9.51 21.80 1.26
N VAL A 380 10.45 22.59 0.76
CA VAL A 380 10.68 22.78 -0.68
C VAL A 380 11.26 21.51 -1.29
N ILE A 381 12.26 20.91 -0.65
CA ILE A 381 12.88 19.65 -1.11
C ILE A 381 11.81 18.54 -1.19
N ALA A 382 10.94 18.43 -0.17
CA ALA A 382 9.85 17.47 -0.16
C ALA A 382 8.90 17.69 -1.35
N MET A 383 8.47 18.92 -1.61
CA MET A 383 7.57 19.23 -2.72
C MET A 383 8.19 18.89 -4.08
N ARG A 384 9.44 19.29 -4.30
CA ARG A 384 10.15 19.04 -5.56
C ARG A 384 10.45 17.56 -5.78
N PHE A 385 10.71 16.80 -4.71
CA PHE A 385 10.79 15.34 -4.79
C PHE A 385 9.49 14.70 -5.30
N HIS A 386 8.34 15.07 -4.71
CA HIS A 386 7.05 14.54 -5.17
C HIS A 386 6.78 14.87 -6.64
N ARG A 387 7.12 16.07 -7.10
CA ARG A 387 7.02 16.47 -8.51
C ARG A 387 7.93 15.66 -9.41
N ALA A 388 9.17 15.43 -9.02
CA ALA A 388 10.12 14.63 -9.80
C ALA A 388 9.59 13.20 -10.01
N ILE A 389 8.96 12.60 -8.99
CA ILE A 389 8.29 11.30 -9.12
C ILE A 389 7.08 11.37 -10.06
N ALA A 390 6.23 12.39 -9.92
CA ALA A 390 5.06 12.56 -10.79
C ALA A 390 5.46 12.73 -12.27
N ASN A 391 6.47 13.56 -12.54
CA ASN A 391 7.04 13.74 -13.87
C ASN A 391 7.59 12.41 -14.42
N ALA A 392 8.26 11.60 -13.59
CA ALA A 392 8.76 10.29 -14.02
C ALA A 392 7.61 9.33 -14.42
N VAL A 393 6.47 9.37 -13.72
CA VAL A 393 5.26 8.64 -14.14
C VAL A 393 4.76 9.12 -15.49
N GLY A 394 4.66 10.44 -15.68
CA GLY A 394 4.29 11.05 -16.96
C GLY A 394 5.18 10.58 -18.10
N MET A 395 6.51 10.61 -17.91
CA MET A 395 7.48 10.17 -18.92
C MET A 395 7.32 8.69 -19.32
N VAL A 396 7.01 7.81 -18.37
CA VAL A 396 6.75 6.40 -18.70
C VAL A 396 5.43 6.29 -19.46
N ALA A 397 4.39 7.00 -19.02
CA ALA A 397 3.07 6.95 -19.64
C ALA A 397 3.05 7.44 -21.10
N GLU A 398 3.88 8.41 -21.47
CA GLU A 398 4.03 8.90 -22.86
C GLU A 398 4.40 7.80 -23.86
N ARG A 399 5.05 6.72 -23.39
CA ARG A 399 5.45 5.57 -24.24
C ARG A 399 4.32 4.58 -24.49
N PHE A 400 3.21 4.74 -23.77
CA PHE A 400 2.06 3.84 -23.80
C PHE A 400 0.75 4.61 -24.11
N PRO A 401 0.72 5.52 -25.11
CA PRO A 401 -0.37 6.48 -25.32
C PRO A 401 -1.73 5.83 -25.65
N GLY A 402 -1.75 4.55 -26.03
CA GLY A 402 -2.97 3.80 -26.36
C GLY A 402 -3.69 3.17 -25.16
N TYR A 403 -3.09 3.16 -23.97
CA TYR A 403 -3.65 2.46 -22.81
C TYR A 403 -4.17 3.43 -21.76
N PRO A 404 -5.36 3.21 -21.15
CA PRO A 404 -5.74 3.89 -19.92
C PRO A 404 -4.70 3.65 -18.82
N VAL A 405 -4.52 4.62 -17.93
CA VAL A 405 -3.57 4.52 -16.82
C VAL A 405 -4.33 4.23 -15.52
N VAL A 406 -3.99 3.15 -14.82
CA VAL A 406 -4.57 2.80 -13.52
C VAL A 406 -3.53 3.06 -12.44
N LEU A 407 -3.88 3.86 -11.43
CA LEU A 407 -3.00 4.17 -10.29
C LEU A 407 -3.44 3.33 -9.08
N SER A 408 -2.54 2.50 -8.55
CA SER A 408 -2.84 1.62 -7.41
C SER A 408 -1.59 1.29 -6.58
N GLY A 409 -1.78 0.71 -5.40
CA GLY A 409 -0.73 0.49 -4.39
C GLY A 409 -0.73 1.56 -3.29
N GLY A 410 -0.20 1.21 -2.12
CA GLY A 410 -0.27 2.02 -0.90
C GLY A 410 0.33 3.43 -1.02
N CYS A 411 1.29 3.66 -1.92
CA CYS A 411 1.87 4.99 -2.10
C CYS A 411 0.87 6.01 -2.67
N PHE A 412 -0.19 5.59 -3.36
CA PHE A 412 -1.22 6.51 -3.87
C PHE A 412 -2.24 6.95 -2.79
N GLN A 413 -2.05 6.55 -1.53
CA GLN A 413 -2.68 7.18 -0.37
C GLN A 413 -2.10 8.58 -0.07
N ASN A 414 -0.91 8.88 -0.59
CA ASN A 414 -0.28 10.19 -0.52
C ASN A 414 -1.04 11.15 -1.46
N ARG A 415 -1.71 12.16 -0.89
CA ARG A 415 -2.54 13.11 -1.63
C ARG A 415 -1.70 13.89 -2.64
N ILE A 416 -0.57 14.43 -2.20
CA ILE A 416 0.31 15.27 -3.03
C ILE A 416 0.81 14.49 -4.23
N LEU A 417 1.33 13.28 -4.01
CA LEU A 417 1.81 12.43 -5.10
C LEU A 417 0.68 12.11 -6.10
N THR A 418 -0.46 11.66 -5.59
CA THR A 418 -1.59 11.25 -6.45
C THR A 418 -2.13 12.44 -7.26
N GLU A 419 -2.30 13.60 -6.65
CA GLU A 419 -2.77 14.81 -7.35
C GLU A 419 -1.78 15.25 -8.42
N LEU A 420 -0.47 15.27 -8.12
CA LEU A 420 0.55 15.62 -9.10
C LEU A 420 0.59 14.63 -10.28
N VAL A 421 0.49 13.32 -10.01
CA VAL A 421 0.47 12.29 -11.07
C VAL A 421 -0.77 12.42 -11.93
N VAL A 422 -1.94 12.63 -11.31
CA VAL A 422 -3.21 12.82 -12.04
C VAL A 422 -3.13 14.06 -12.93
N ASP A 423 -2.62 15.17 -12.41
CA ASP A 423 -2.47 16.41 -13.19
C ASP A 423 -1.48 16.25 -14.34
N GLU A 424 -0.34 15.60 -14.11
CA GLU A 424 0.65 15.29 -15.14
C GLU A 424 0.04 14.46 -16.28
N LEU A 425 -0.65 13.37 -15.94
CA LEU A 425 -1.29 12.49 -16.92
C LEU A 425 -2.44 13.17 -17.66
N ARG A 426 -3.20 14.06 -16.99
CA ARG A 426 -4.27 14.84 -17.63
C ARG A 426 -3.72 15.86 -18.63
N GLN A 427 -2.59 16.50 -18.33
CA GLN A 427 -1.92 17.40 -19.28
C GLN A 427 -1.49 16.66 -20.54
N GLN A 428 -1.15 15.38 -20.42
CA GLN A 428 -0.88 14.49 -21.55
C GLN A 428 -2.14 13.88 -22.19
N SER A 429 -3.34 14.38 -21.85
CA SER A 429 -4.64 13.90 -22.37
C SER A 429 -4.90 12.40 -22.14
N ARG A 430 -4.37 11.84 -21.05
CA ARG A 430 -4.52 10.42 -20.71
C ARG A 430 -5.82 10.18 -19.95
N THR A 431 -6.46 9.03 -20.19
CA THR A 431 -7.54 8.52 -19.33
C THR A 431 -6.94 7.92 -18.07
N VAL A 432 -7.25 8.51 -16.91
CA VAL A 432 -6.69 8.10 -15.61
C VAL A 432 -7.76 7.51 -14.71
N ALA A 433 -7.52 6.28 -14.26
CA ALA A 433 -8.28 5.58 -13.24
C ALA A 433 -7.56 5.75 -11.89
N SER A 434 -7.96 6.77 -11.14
CA SER A 434 -7.41 7.11 -9.83
C SER A 434 -7.96 6.24 -8.70
N PRO A 435 -7.31 6.19 -7.52
CA PRO A 435 -7.85 5.54 -6.33
C PRO A 435 -9.26 6.03 -5.97
N GLY A 436 -10.07 5.17 -5.33
CA GLY A 436 -11.45 5.52 -4.98
C GLY A 436 -12.00 4.69 -3.82
N THR A 437 -13.20 4.15 -4.01
CA THR A 437 -13.95 3.41 -2.98
C THR A 437 -13.25 2.11 -2.55
N ILE A 438 -12.68 1.35 -3.48
CA ILE A 438 -11.81 0.22 -3.14
C ILE A 438 -10.47 0.79 -2.67
N PRO A 439 -9.98 0.41 -1.47
CA PRO A 439 -8.72 0.93 -0.96
C PRO A 439 -7.57 0.67 -1.95
N PRO A 440 -6.70 1.65 -2.25
CA PRO A 440 -5.54 1.44 -3.12
C PRO A 440 -4.41 0.67 -2.43
N ASN A 441 -4.48 0.48 -1.11
CA ASN A 441 -3.54 -0.32 -0.33
C ASN A 441 -3.99 -1.79 -0.23
N ASP A 442 -3.27 -2.59 0.57
CA ASP A 442 -3.54 -4.02 0.74
C ASP A 442 -4.96 -4.38 1.19
N GLY A 443 -5.69 -3.44 1.80
CA GLY A 443 -7.11 -3.62 2.11
C GLY A 443 -8.01 -3.78 0.89
N GLY A 444 -7.55 -3.41 -0.30
CA GLY A 444 -8.23 -3.63 -1.58
C GLY A 444 -7.65 -4.79 -2.41
N LEU A 445 -6.60 -5.47 -1.94
CA LEU A 445 -5.87 -6.49 -2.71
C LEU A 445 -6.77 -7.67 -3.09
N ALA A 446 -7.61 -8.12 -2.14
CA ALA A 446 -8.53 -9.24 -2.37
C ALA A 446 -9.57 -8.96 -3.47
N ALA A 447 -9.93 -7.70 -3.71
CA ALA A 447 -10.83 -7.33 -4.80
C ALA A 447 -10.19 -7.56 -6.19
N GLY A 448 -8.88 -7.33 -6.32
CA GLY A 448 -8.13 -7.68 -7.52
C GLY A 448 -7.98 -9.20 -7.67
N GLN A 449 -7.60 -9.88 -6.58
CA GLN A 449 -7.43 -11.34 -6.56
C GLN A 449 -8.71 -12.09 -7.01
N ILE A 450 -9.88 -11.70 -6.50
CA ILE A 450 -11.13 -12.38 -6.87
C ILE A 450 -11.51 -12.15 -8.33
N ALA A 451 -11.24 -10.96 -8.88
CA ALA A 451 -11.49 -10.66 -10.29
C ALA A 451 -10.55 -11.45 -11.21
N ILE A 452 -9.28 -11.58 -10.83
CA ILE A 452 -8.29 -12.37 -11.58
C ILE A 452 -8.66 -13.86 -11.55
N ALA A 453 -8.97 -14.40 -10.37
CA ALA A 453 -9.37 -15.79 -10.23
C ALA A 453 -10.66 -16.11 -11.02
N ALA A 454 -11.66 -15.23 -10.98
CA ALA A 454 -12.86 -15.38 -11.80
C ALA A 454 -12.54 -15.44 -13.29
N ALA A 455 -11.68 -14.54 -13.78
CA ALA A 455 -11.30 -14.50 -15.18
C ALA A 455 -10.49 -15.73 -15.64
N ILE A 456 -9.63 -16.27 -14.78
CA ILE A 456 -8.88 -17.51 -15.05
C ILE A 456 -9.84 -18.69 -15.18
N LEU A 457 -10.78 -18.84 -14.24
CA LEU A 457 -11.76 -19.94 -14.27
C LEU A 457 -12.67 -19.86 -15.50
N GLU A 458 -13.11 -18.66 -15.88
CA GLU A 458 -13.90 -18.44 -17.10
C GLU A 458 -13.12 -18.83 -18.37
N ALA A 459 -11.82 -18.51 -18.43
CA ALA A 459 -10.98 -18.87 -19.56
C ALA A 459 -10.76 -20.39 -19.68
N GLU A 460 -10.59 -21.08 -18.56
CA GLU A 460 -10.48 -22.55 -18.53
C GLU A 460 -11.75 -23.23 -18.99
N GLU A 461 -12.93 -22.78 -18.53
CA GLU A 461 -14.22 -23.32 -18.99
C GLU A 461 -14.40 -23.14 -20.51
N GLN A 462 -13.97 -22.00 -21.06
CA GLN A 462 -14.04 -21.74 -22.50
C GLN A 462 -13.11 -22.67 -23.30
N GLN A 463 -11.91 -22.93 -22.78
CA GLN A 463 -10.97 -23.88 -23.40
C GLN A 463 -11.50 -25.32 -23.35
N GLU A 464 -12.10 -25.74 -22.25
CA GLU A 464 -12.72 -27.08 -22.13
C GLU A 464 -13.90 -27.25 -23.09
N LYS A 465 -14.79 -26.25 -23.18
CA LYS A 465 -15.90 -26.25 -24.15
C LYS A 465 -15.39 -26.32 -25.58
N SER A 466 -14.30 -25.61 -25.90
CA SER A 466 -13.70 -25.60 -27.24
C SER A 466 -12.99 -26.91 -27.61
N ARG A 467 -12.58 -27.72 -26.62
CA ARG A 467 -11.99 -29.06 -26.85
C ARG A 467 -13.04 -30.16 -27.02
N CYS A 468 -14.28 -29.92 -26.57
CA CYS A 468 -15.39 -30.87 -26.67
C CYS A 468 -16.21 -30.73 -27.95
N VAL A 469 -16.02 -29.64 -28.71
CA VAL A 469 -16.58 -29.39 -30.05
C VAL A 469 -15.54 -29.81 -31.08
#